data_AF-A0A9E8S031-F1
#
_entry.id   AF-A0A9E8S031-F1
#
_cell.length_a   1.000
_cell.length_b   1.000
_cell.length_c   1.000
_cell.angle_alpha   90.00
_cell.angle_beta   90.00
_cell.angle_gamma   90.00
#
_symmetry.space_group_name_H-M   'P 1'
#
loop_
_entity.id
_entity.type
_entity.pdbx_description
1 polymer ?
#
loop_
_entity_poly.entity_id
_entity_poly.type
_entity_poly.pdbx_seq_one_letter_code
_entity_poly.pdbx_strand_id
1 'polypeptide(L)' 'MVEAIPDEQLFSHYKGGRRSSYHPKMMMKIILYAYSQKIYSCRGIEKLVKENIPAMWLSAMQQ' A
#
# COMPACT_ATOMS: atom_id res chain seq x y z
N MET A 1 -3.74 -5.77 11.98
CA MET A 1 -5.00 -5.08 11.61
C MET A 1 -5.37 -5.30 10.14
N VAL A 2 -4.57 -4.84 9.16
CA VAL A 2 -4.90 -5.07 7.73
C VAL A 2 -4.90 -6.56 7.33
N GLU A 3 -4.06 -7.39 7.97
CA GLU A 3 -4.01 -8.83 7.69
C GLU A 3 -5.28 -9.60 8.07
N ALA A 4 -6.08 -9.06 8.98
CA ALA A 4 -7.33 -9.69 9.41
C ALA A 4 -8.48 -9.49 8.40
N ILE A 5 -8.28 -8.61 7.40
CA ILE A 5 -9.29 -8.32 6.39
C ILE A 5 -9.20 -9.38 5.27
N PRO A 6 -10.30 -10.09 4.96
CA PRO A 6 -10.35 -11.03 3.85
C PRO A 6 -10.07 -10.32 2.52
N ASP A 7 -9.29 -10.97 1.66
CA ASP A 7 -8.91 -10.39 0.36
C ASP A 7 -10.11 -10.15 -0.56
N GLU A 8 -11.13 -11.02 -0.48
CA GLU A 8 -12.38 -10.91 -1.23
C GLU A 8 -13.08 -9.56 -1.03
N GLN A 9 -13.04 -9.04 0.20
CA GLN A 9 -13.64 -7.74 0.53
C GLN A 9 -12.84 -6.58 -0.08
N LEU A 10 -11.52 -6.72 -0.24
CA LEU A 10 -10.70 -5.70 -0.88
C LEU A 10 -10.85 -5.74 -2.41
N PHE A 11 -10.95 -6.94 -2.98
CA PHE A 11 -11.13 -7.13 -4.41
C PHE A 11 -12.53 -6.78 -4.91
N SER A 12 -13.58 -6.90 -4.09
CA SER A 12 -14.92 -6.46 -4.47
C SER A 12 -15.00 -4.95 -4.74
N HIS A 13 -14.26 -4.15 -3.97
CA HIS A 13 -14.16 -2.69 -4.15
C HIS A 13 -13.07 -2.30 -5.14
N TYR A 14 -12.09 -3.16 -5.37
CA TYR A 14 -11.05 -2.97 -6.36
C TYR A 14 -11.45 -3.62 -7.68
N LYS A 15 -12.07 -2.82 -8.56
CA LYS A 15 -12.63 -3.25 -9.87
C LYS A 15 -11.62 -3.94 -10.81
N GLY A 16 -10.33 -4.02 -10.44
CA GLY A 16 -9.33 -4.94 -11.00
C GLY A 16 -9.29 -4.95 -12.52
N GLY A 17 -8.48 -4.08 -13.13
CA GLY A 17 -8.41 -3.96 -14.59
C GLY A 17 -7.00 -3.71 -15.13
N ARG A 18 -6.68 -4.43 -16.21
CA ARG A 18 -5.48 -4.35 -17.07
C ARG A 18 -4.18 -4.93 -16.48
N ARG A 19 -3.55 -4.33 -15.47
CA ARG A 19 -2.31 -4.87 -14.85
C ARG A 19 -2.16 -4.23 -13.47
N SER A 20 -2.76 -4.84 -12.46
CA SER A 20 -2.56 -4.37 -11.08
C SER A 20 -1.12 -4.71 -10.68
N SER A 21 -0.21 -3.75 -10.77
CA SER A 21 1.20 -3.96 -10.39
C SER A 21 1.36 -4.29 -8.90
N TYR A 22 0.36 -3.98 -8.07
CA TYR A 22 0.41 -4.15 -6.63
C TYR A 22 -0.84 -4.83 -6.07
N HIS A 23 -0.68 -5.56 -4.97
CA HIS A 23 -1.79 -6.17 -4.25
C HIS A 23 -2.54 -5.10 -3.43
N PRO A 24 -3.89 -4.99 -3.49
CA PRO A 24 -4.65 -3.96 -2.76
C PRO A 24 -4.37 -3.96 -1.26
N LYS A 25 -4.25 -5.14 -0.65
CA LYS A 25 -3.85 -5.31 0.76
C LYS A 25 -2.49 -4.69 1.08
N MET A 26 -1.50 -4.86 0.20
CA MET A 26 -0.17 -4.27 0.36
C MET A 26 -0.23 -2.75 0.22
N MET A 27 -0.93 -2.25 -0.80
CA MET A 27 -1.12 -0.81 -1.03
C MET A 27 -1.77 -0.13 0.19
N MET A 28 -2.77 -0.78 0.79
CA MET A 28 -3.44 -0.29 1.99
C MET A 28 -2.50 -0.16 3.19
N LYS A 29 -1.56 -1.11 3.38
CA LYS A 29 -0.54 -1.03 4.45
C LYS A 29 0.33 0.22 4.28
N ILE A 30 0.79 0.49 3.06
CA ILE A 30 1.65 1.64 2.75
C ILE A 30 0.90 2.96 3.01
N ILE A 31 -0.35 3.06 2.54
CA ILE A 31 -1.17 4.26 2.72
C ILE A 31 -1.39 4.55 4.21
N LEU A 32 -1.79 3.54 5.00
CA LEU A 32 -2.00 3.69 6.44
C LEU A 32 -0.71 4.14 7.15
N TYR A 33 0.43 3.53 6.79
CA TYR A 33 1.72 3.89 7.36
C TYR A 33 2.14 5.33 7.02
N ALA A 34 1.94 5.76 5.77
CA ALA A 34 2.26 7.12 5.35
C ALA A 34 1.36 8.16 6.05
N TYR A 35 0.08 7.86 6.20
CA TYR A 35 -0.87 8.73 6.88
C TYR A 35 -0.56 8.87 8.38
N SER A 36 -0.05 7.81 9.01
CA SER A 36 0.47 7.89 10.39
C SER A 36 1.68 8.81 10.51
N GLN A 37 2.46 8.98 9.44
CA GLN A 37 3.62 9.89 9.37
C GLN A 37 3.25 11.28 8.82
N LYS A 38 1.96 11.60 8.69
CA LYS A 38 1.45 12.85 8.13
C LYS A 38 1.86 13.10 6.66
N ILE A 39 2.13 12.05 5.91
CA ILE A 39 2.43 12.09 4.48
C ILE A 39 1.18 11.65 3.71
N TYR A 40 0.52 12.62 3.06
CA TYR A 40 -0.76 12.39 2.40
C TYR A 40 -0.68 12.44 0.87
N SER A 41 0.39 13.03 0.32
CA SER A 41 0.54 13.20 -1.13
C SER A 41 1.11 11.95 -1.78
N CYS A 42 0.61 11.58 -2.96
CA CYS A 42 1.08 10.39 -3.68
C CYS A 42 2.60 10.41 -3.92
N ARG A 43 3.15 11.57 -4.32
CA ARG A 43 4.61 11.74 -4.48
C ARG A 43 5.38 11.61 -3.16
N GLY A 44 4.78 12.07 -2.06
CA GLY A 44 5.36 11.91 -0.73
C GLY A 44 5.37 10.43 -0.29
N ILE A 45 4.29 9.70 -0.58
CA ILE A 45 4.19 8.26 -0.32
C ILE A 45 5.22 7.50 -1.17
N GLU A 46 5.39 7.85 -2.45
CA GLU A 46 6.42 7.27 -3.32
C GLU A 46 7.83 7.48 -2.75
N LYS A 47 8.14 8.71 -2.31
CA LYS A 47 9.42 9.03 -1.68
C LYS A 47 9.62 8.24 -0.38
N LEU A 48 8.58 8.13 0.44
CA LEU A 48 8.61 7.35 1.68
C LEU A 48 8.95 5.88 1.39
N VAL A 49 8.33 5.27 0.38
CA VAL A 49 8.57 3.86 0.01
C VAL A 49 10.01 3.65 -0.48
N LYS A 50 10.65 4.67 -1.08
CA LYS A 50 12.04 4.59 -1.55
C LYS A 50 13.09 4.82 -0.46
N GLU A 51 12.79 5.63 0.54
CA GLU A 51 13.76 6.10 1.53
C GLU A 51 13.63 5.42 2.90
N ASN A 52 12.42 4.93 3.24
CA ASN A 52 12.11 4.43 4.58
C ASN A 52 12.11 2.90 4.61
N ILE A 53 13.04 2.30 5.37
CA ILE A 53 13.19 0.85 5.50
C ILE A 53 11.87 0.15 5.90
N PRO A 54 11.11 0.62 6.90
CA PRO A 54 9.79 0.06 7.20
C PRO A 54 8.82 0.09 6.01
N ALA A 55 8.77 1.19 5.25
CA ALA A 55 7.90 1.29 4.08
C ALA A 55 8.32 0.30 2.97
N MET A 56 9.61 0.10 2.76
CA MET A 56 10.16 -0.90 1.81
C MET A 56 9.78 -2.34 2.21
N TRP A 57 9.83 -2.64 3.51
CA TRP A 57 9.39 -3.95 4.02
C TRP A 57 7.88 -4.15 3.83
N LEU A 58 7.08 -3.11 4.08
CA LEU A 58 5.63 -3.15 3.87
C LEU A 58 5.27 -3.32 2.38
N SER A 59 6.09 -2.81 1.46
CA SER A 59 5.90 -2.98 0.01
C SER A 59 6.44 -4.31 -0.52
N ALA A 60 6.97 -5.19 0.33
CA ALA A 60 7.67 -6.41 -0.07
C ALA A 60 8.78 -6.17 -1.10
N MET A 61 9.42 -4.99 -1.05
CA MET A 61 10.41 -4.51 -2.03
C MET A 61 9.89 -4.48 -3.48
N GLN A 62 8.57 -4.49 -3.68
CA GLN A 62 7.98 -4.24 -5.00
C GLN A 62 8.00 -2.74 -5.26
N GLN A 63 8.81 -2.31 -6.22
CA GLN A 63 8.91 -0.94 -6.69
C GLN A 63 8.30 -0.80 -8.07
#